data_AF-A0A352X1Q0-F1
#
_entry.id   AF-A0A352X1Q0-F1
#
_cell.length_a   1.000
_cell.length_b   1.000
_cell.length_c   1.000
_cell.angle_alpha   90.00
_cell.angle_beta   90.00
_cell.angle_gamma   90.00
#
_symmetry.space_group_name_H-M   'P 1'
#
loop_
_entity.id
_entity.type
_entity.pdbx_description
1 polymer ?
#
loop_
_entity_poly.entity_id
_entity_poly.type
_entity_poly.pdbx_seq_one_letter_code
_entity_poly.pdbx_strand_id
1 'polypeptide(L)'
;MDENKKELLEPVEKPTAADPAPTESATADHAVEIVNAPDDQKEDEALNSFLSREQEVKQAKPSNKRKPLIILIAAVAAVAILAVLLIVLRTNSKKTVTEETPAAELSLSVNNGMHEANIALDDKGNILKNGSGSLLEYVPAQIKQIDVENKDGSFSVTAETPSGEATVYKLVGFEKYPMQEGVADDIAKHSSAIEFTRIIETNANLADFGLEEPRATAKVTYTDDTSSIIRVGNEAAGEAGTYVAFGTSKDVYLVNSTDVQSFLYSVNNFISLNITDKMEDSNNAEFSKATISGSRFDDEIVLVPNKDEAITAAYLMTAPIEMPANAIEAGDIAGNIRGLYAESVVCVNPSDDQLSSYGVGKPYAQIDATYPDTEISLRCSAPKDDGIVYIYNPDKNVIYSIQLAAVCWAKTSVELLMPENPMNAKLRYIDKIAFSAGSTDFTLDIKTTVEENTDDSGNEQENTTSTAAYNGKELNADDFNVFYQNIAMIKNSGAAESDDKDKVMTVTFSYTTDRSADTLTVYGGDGSKYVMAYNGKTIGTVSKTYINSLIEGAENLIAGKAVAGL
;
A
#
# COMPACT_ATOMS: atom_id res chain seq x y z
N MET A 1 49.63 0.21 -30.67
CA MET A 1 50.82 1.02 -31.00
C MET A 1 50.64 2.34 -30.31
N ASP A 2 51.61 2.66 -29.47
CA ASP A 2 51.60 3.62 -28.36
C ASP A 2 51.39 5.08 -28.74
N GLU A 3 50.80 5.83 -27.80
CA GLU A 3 51.21 7.20 -27.44
C GLU A 3 50.76 7.45 -25.98
N ASN A 4 51.65 7.40 -24.98
CA ASN A 4 52.37 8.54 -24.37
C ASN A 4 51.47 9.78 -24.16
N LYS A 5 51.43 10.47 -23.02
CA LYS A 5 52.31 10.57 -21.85
C LYS A 5 51.58 11.40 -20.77
N LYS A 6 51.77 11.03 -19.50
CA LYS A 6 51.38 11.78 -18.30
C LYS A 6 52.29 13.01 -18.11
N GLU A 7 51.73 14.14 -17.67
CA GLU A 7 52.47 15.11 -16.84
C GLU A 7 51.51 15.82 -15.87
N LEU A 8 51.92 15.86 -14.60
CA LEU A 8 51.25 16.45 -13.44
C LEU A 8 51.82 17.85 -13.19
N LEU A 9 50.99 18.82 -12.81
CA LEU A 9 51.41 20.11 -12.25
C LEU A 9 50.56 20.48 -11.03
N GLU A 10 51.24 20.99 -10.02
CA GLU A 10 50.83 21.38 -8.66
C GLU A 10 49.88 22.59 -8.61
N PRO A 11 49.15 22.84 -7.50
CA PRO A 11 48.34 24.04 -7.33
C PRO A 11 49.07 25.16 -6.55
N VAL A 12 48.82 26.40 -6.95
CA VAL A 12 49.32 27.66 -6.37
C VAL A 12 48.32 28.23 -5.34
N GLU A 13 48.81 28.79 -4.24
CA GLU A 13 48.05 29.46 -3.17
C GLU A 13 47.56 30.89 -3.51
N LYS A 14 46.30 31.19 -3.10
CA LYS A 14 45.68 32.39 -2.44
C LYS A 14 46.06 33.85 -2.85
N PRO A 15 45.13 34.86 -2.80
CA PRO A 15 44.54 35.35 -1.53
C PRO A 15 43.13 36.03 -1.57
N THR A 16 42.78 36.56 -0.39
CA THR A 16 41.55 37.02 0.30
C THR A 16 40.79 38.30 -0.13
N ALA A 17 39.58 38.42 0.47
CA ALA A 17 38.73 39.60 0.79
C ALA A 17 37.63 39.94 -0.25
N ALA A 18 36.40 40.37 0.07
CA ALA A 18 35.79 40.96 1.27
C ALA A 18 34.26 40.78 1.24
N ASP A 19 33.62 40.94 2.41
CA ASP A 19 32.17 41.01 2.63
C ASP A 19 31.61 42.41 2.28
N PRO A 20 30.33 42.53 1.89
CA PRO A 20 29.49 43.49 2.59
C PRO A 20 28.08 42.97 2.94
N ALA A 21 27.63 43.45 4.09
CA ALA A 21 26.36 43.20 4.78
C ALA A 21 25.11 43.86 4.09
N PRO A 22 23.87 43.74 4.64
CA PRO A 22 22.68 43.40 3.87
C PRO A 22 21.69 44.55 3.66
N THR A 23 20.74 44.38 2.73
CA THR A 23 19.57 45.26 2.57
C THR A 23 18.27 44.45 2.42
N GLU A 24 17.28 44.86 3.21
CA GLU A 24 15.90 44.36 3.34
C GLU A 24 15.04 44.54 2.08
N SER A 25 14.05 43.67 1.86
CA SER A 25 12.61 44.02 2.02
C SER A 25 11.64 42.88 1.62
N ALA A 26 10.76 42.51 2.56
CA ALA A 26 9.34 42.14 2.49
C ALA A 26 8.74 41.46 1.22
N THR A 27 8.01 40.34 1.38
CA THR A 27 6.55 40.30 1.67
C THR A 27 5.99 38.86 1.78
N ALA A 28 5.25 38.62 2.86
CA ALA A 28 4.01 37.85 3.08
C ALA A 28 3.68 36.53 2.32
N ASP A 29 3.42 35.52 3.16
CA ASP A 29 2.31 34.54 3.18
C ASP A 29 1.98 33.68 1.95
N HIS A 30 2.36 32.41 2.03
CA HIS A 30 1.38 31.31 2.01
C HIS A 30 1.84 30.21 2.97
N ALA A 31 1.05 30.00 4.03
CA ALA A 31 1.23 28.93 5.00
C ALA A 31 1.04 27.56 4.34
N VAL A 32 2.07 26.72 4.40
CA VAL A 32 1.97 25.27 4.25
C VAL A 32 1.96 24.70 5.65
N GLU A 33 0.85 24.07 6.02
CA GLU A 33 0.64 23.35 7.25
C GLU A 33 1.54 22.09 7.22
N ILE A 34 2.70 22.17 7.89
CA ILE A 34 3.56 21.01 8.12
C ILE A 34 2.91 20.21 9.24
N VAL A 35 2.38 19.04 8.89
CA VAL A 35 1.93 18.01 9.83
C VAL A 35 3.13 17.60 10.69
N ASN A 36 3.03 17.89 11.99
CA ASN A 36 4.03 17.55 13.00
C ASN A 36 4.33 16.04 13.00
N ALA A 37 5.62 15.72 13.16
CA ALA A 37 6.12 14.40 13.53
C ALA A 37 5.47 13.90 14.83
N PRO A 38 5.37 12.58 15.05
CA PRO A 38 4.77 12.04 16.28
C PRO A 38 5.58 12.45 17.51
N ASP A 39 4.85 12.84 18.53
CA ASP A 39 5.29 13.33 19.83
C ASP A 39 5.69 12.14 20.73
N ASP A 40 6.94 12.10 21.21
CA ASP A 40 7.51 11.06 22.09
C ASP A 40 6.67 10.85 23.39
N GLN A 41 5.79 11.80 23.74
CA GLN A 41 4.90 11.69 24.90
C GLN A 41 3.73 10.72 24.72
N LYS A 42 3.36 10.35 23.48
CA LYS A 42 2.27 9.38 23.25
C LYS A 42 2.70 7.93 23.46
N GLU A 43 3.99 7.62 23.36
CA GLU A 43 4.54 6.27 23.58
C GLU A 43 4.63 5.94 25.08
N ASP A 44 5.03 6.90 25.90
CA ASP A 44 5.00 6.78 27.36
C ASP A 44 3.56 6.66 27.90
N GLU A 45 2.57 7.32 27.28
CA GLU A 45 1.16 7.15 27.62
C GLU A 45 0.59 5.80 27.18
N ALA A 46 1.03 5.24 26.05
CA ALA A 46 0.59 3.92 25.60
C ALA A 46 1.15 2.79 26.48
N LEU A 47 2.43 2.91 26.90
CA LEU A 47 3.07 1.94 27.79
C LEU A 47 2.55 2.06 29.23
N ASN A 48 2.34 3.28 29.76
CA ASN A 48 1.73 3.48 31.08
C ASN A 48 0.23 3.11 31.10
N SER A 49 -0.50 3.34 30.01
CA SER A 49 -1.88 2.84 29.81
C SER A 49 -1.93 1.31 29.74
N PHE A 50 -0.87 0.66 29.25
CA PHE A 50 -0.76 -0.79 29.16
C PHE A 50 -0.41 -1.42 30.52
N LEU A 51 0.51 -0.82 31.27
CA LEU A 51 0.91 -1.26 32.61
C LEU A 51 -0.22 -1.05 33.64
N SER A 52 -1.04 -0.01 33.47
CA SER A 52 -2.24 0.20 34.30
C SER A 52 -3.36 -0.81 33.97
N ARG A 53 -3.37 -1.40 32.77
CA ARG A 53 -4.35 -2.43 32.37
C ARG A 53 -4.05 -3.81 32.96
N GLU A 54 -2.83 -4.09 33.41
CA GLU A 54 -2.56 -5.29 34.23
C GLU A 54 -3.17 -5.18 35.64
N GLN A 55 -3.58 -3.98 36.09
CA GLN A 55 -4.34 -3.80 37.33
C GLN A 55 -5.86 -3.69 37.15
N GLU A 56 -6.37 -3.60 35.91
CA GLU A 56 -7.81 -3.72 35.61
C GLU A 56 -8.05 -4.39 34.26
N VAL A 57 -8.17 -5.73 34.23
CA VAL A 57 -8.69 -6.47 33.07
C VAL A 57 -10.18 -6.75 33.27
N LYS A 58 -11.04 -5.94 32.65
CA LYS A 58 -12.45 -6.29 32.37
C LYS A 58 -12.57 -6.73 30.92
N GLN A 59 -12.57 -8.05 30.67
CA GLN A 59 -12.98 -8.60 29.38
C GLN A 59 -14.45 -9.01 29.41
N ALA A 60 -15.28 -8.38 28.57
CA ALA A 60 -16.65 -8.82 28.32
C ALA A 60 -16.72 -9.64 27.01
N LYS A 61 -17.20 -10.88 27.09
CA LYS A 61 -17.52 -11.72 25.92
C LYS A 61 -18.70 -11.13 25.12
N PRO A 62 -18.62 -10.96 23.79
CA PRO A 62 -19.79 -10.60 22.99
C PRO A 62 -20.66 -11.84 22.73
N SER A 63 -21.94 -11.78 23.14
CA SER A 63 -22.92 -12.82 22.83
C SER A 63 -23.73 -12.47 21.56
N ASN A 64 -23.61 -13.36 20.56
CA ASN A 64 -24.25 -13.32 19.26
C ASN A 64 -25.75 -13.66 19.34
N LYS A 65 -26.64 -12.75 18.91
CA LYS A 65 -27.98 -13.10 18.36
C LYS A 65 -28.50 -12.01 17.41
N ARG A 66 -28.64 -12.31 16.10
CA ARG A 66 -29.94 -12.46 15.39
C ARG A 66 -29.78 -12.69 13.87
N LYS A 67 -30.78 -13.40 13.35
CA LYS A 67 -30.96 -14.00 12.01
C LYS A 67 -31.67 -13.04 11.02
N PRO A 68 -31.83 -13.41 9.73
CA PRO A 68 -31.79 -12.52 8.56
C PRO A 68 -33.13 -11.92 8.19
N LEU A 69 -33.12 -10.86 7.36
CA LEU A 69 -34.31 -10.32 6.72
C LEU A 69 -34.12 -10.26 5.19
N ILE A 70 -34.90 -11.11 4.51
CA ILE A 70 -35.20 -11.04 3.08
C ILE A 70 -36.20 -9.88 2.88
N ILE A 71 -35.92 -8.97 1.95
CA ILE A 71 -36.96 -8.15 1.31
C ILE A 71 -36.74 -8.15 -0.20
N LEU A 72 -37.70 -8.77 -0.88
CA LEU A 72 -37.95 -8.75 -2.31
C LEU A 72 -38.94 -7.61 -2.61
N ILE A 73 -38.80 -7.01 -3.80
CA ILE A 73 -39.78 -6.20 -4.56
C ILE A 73 -39.86 -4.70 -4.23
N ALA A 74 -39.31 -3.89 -5.13
CA ALA A 74 -39.93 -2.63 -5.58
C ALA A 74 -39.51 -2.30 -7.03
N ALA A 75 -39.75 -3.25 -7.96
CA ALA A 75 -39.90 -2.90 -9.37
C ALA A 75 -41.17 -2.06 -9.51
N VAL A 76 -41.12 -1.00 -10.34
CA VAL A 76 -42.17 -0.02 -10.74
C VAL A 76 -41.92 1.44 -10.30
N ALA A 77 -41.03 1.76 -9.36
CA ALA A 77 -40.75 3.16 -9.00
C ALA A 77 -39.62 3.85 -9.81
N ALA A 78 -38.69 3.10 -10.41
CA ALA A 78 -37.51 3.66 -11.08
C ALA A 78 -37.79 4.31 -12.46
N VAL A 79 -38.84 3.86 -13.16
CA VAL A 79 -39.17 4.37 -14.51
C VAL A 79 -39.83 5.76 -14.47
N ALA A 80 -40.53 6.08 -13.37
CA ALA A 80 -41.12 7.41 -13.18
C ALA A 80 -40.08 8.45 -12.70
N ILE A 81 -39.06 8.02 -11.94
CA ILE A 81 -38.02 8.92 -11.44
C ILE A 81 -37.04 9.33 -12.55
N LEU A 82 -36.71 8.45 -13.50
CA LEU A 82 -35.89 8.83 -14.68
C LEU A 82 -36.62 9.80 -15.62
N ALA A 83 -37.93 9.62 -15.84
CA ALA A 83 -38.73 10.54 -16.66
C ALA A 83 -38.92 11.92 -15.99
N VAL A 84 -38.99 11.96 -14.65
CA VAL A 84 -39.05 13.23 -13.88
C VAL A 84 -37.66 13.88 -13.78
N LEU A 85 -36.57 13.12 -13.70
CA LEU A 85 -35.21 13.68 -13.79
C LEU A 85 -34.94 14.33 -15.16
N LEU A 86 -35.44 13.75 -16.25
CA LEU A 86 -35.39 14.32 -17.61
C LEU A 86 -36.19 15.63 -17.75
N ILE A 87 -37.24 15.83 -16.96
CA ILE A 87 -38.03 17.09 -16.95
C ILE A 87 -37.43 18.13 -15.98
N VAL A 88 -36.83 17.69 -14.86
CA VAL A 88 -36.16 18.58 -13.89
C VAL A 88 -34.80 19.07 -14.40
N LEU A 89 -34.05 18.26 -15.16
CA LEU A 89 -32.83 18.70 -15.85
C LEU A 89 -33.12 19.71 -16.98
N ARG A 90 -34.35 19.78 -17.50
CA ARG A 90 -34.77 20.84 -18.44
C ARG A 90 -35.21 22.14 -17.76
N THR A 91 -35.40 22.18 -16.44
CA THR A 91 -36.06 23.32 -15.78
C THR A 91 -35.25 24.03 -14.69
N ASN A 92 -34.08 23.53 -14.30
CA ASN A 92 -33.19 24.25 -13.37
C ASN A 92 -31.82 24.57 -13.99
N SER A 93 -31.82 25.55 -14.90
CA SER A 93 -30.64 26.38 -15.15
C SER A 93 -30.97 27.80 -14.70
N LYS A 94 -30.30 28.27 -13.64
CA LYS A 94 -30.25 29.71 -13.34
C LYS A 94 -29.69 30.39 -14.58
N LYS A 95 -30.40 31.43 -15.06
CA LYS A 95 -29.96 32.31 -16.15
C LYS A 95 -28.68 33.04 -15.75
N THR A 96 -27.54 32.40 -15.97
CA THR A 96 -26.36 33.07 -16.50
C THR A 96 -26.59 33.20 -18.00
N VAL A 97 -26.35 34.38 -18.57
CA VAL A 97 -26.38 34.58 -20.02
C VAL A 97 -25.19 33.82 -20.59
N THR A 98 -25.39 32.53 -20.87
CA THR A 98 -24.56 31.78 -21.81
C THR A 98 -24.93 32.30 -23.19
N GLU A 99 -23.98 32.91 -23.90
CA GLU A 99 -24.10 33.03 -25.35
C GLU A 99 -24.33 31.60 -25.87
N GLU A 100 -25.51 31.32 -26.41
CA GLU A 100 -25.78 30.03 -27.04
C GLU A 100 -24.80 29.89 -28.21
N THR A 101 -23.86 28.95 -28.11
CA THR A 101 -23.04 28.57 -29.24
C THR A 101 -23.99 28.19 -30.37
N PRO A 102 -23.93 28.86 -31.54
CA PRO A 102 -24.83 28.54 -32.63
C PRO A 102 -24.67 27.05 -32.98
N ALA A 103 -25.78 26.37 -33.29
CA ALA A 103 -25.71 25.00 -33.80
C ALA A 103 -25.20 25.01 -35.25
N ALA A 104 -24.26 24.12 -35.55
CA ALA A 104 -23.78 23.87 -36.91
C ALA A 104 -24.90 23.27 -37.78
N GLU A 105 -24.89 23.57 -39.07
CA GLU A 105 -25.83 22.99 -40.03
C GLU A 105 -25.17 21.81 -40.75
N LEU A 106 -25.61 20.60 -40.42
CA LEU A 106 -25.14 19.34 -41.02
C LEU A 106 -26.28 18.30 -41.04
N SER A 107 -26.06 17.24 -41.80
CA SER A 107 -26.93 16.06 -41.79
C SER A 107 -26.13 14.77 -41.61
N LEU A 108 -26.67 13.83 -40.84
CA LEU A 108 -26.08 12.51 -40.67
C LEU A 108 -26.66 11.56 -41.72
N SER A 109 -25.82 10.66 -42.23
CA SER A 109 -26.23 9.65 -43.22
C SER A 109 -25.51 8.34 -42.98
N VAL A 110 -26.06 7.24 -43.50
CA VAL A 110 -25.39 5.93 -43.51
C VAL A 110 -25.10 5.56 -44.96
N ASN A 111 -23.82 5.39 -45.30
CA ASN A 111 -23.37 5.05 -46.64
C ASN A 111 -22.57 3.75 -46.61
N ASN A 112 -23.04 2.72 -47.34
CA ASN A 112 -22.49 1.36 -47.25
C ASN A 112 -22.36 0.82 -45.80
N GLY A 113 -23.30 1.18 -44.93
CA GLY A 113 -23.28 0.79 -43.51
C GLY A 113 -22.33 1.62 -42.63
N MET A 114 -21.66 2.64 -43.17
CA MET A 114 -20.83 3.58 -42.40
C MET A 114 -21.58 4.88 -42.12
N HIS A 115 -21.56 5.36 -40.88
CA HIS A 115 -22.07 6.68 -40.51
C HIS A 115 -21.15 7.78 -41.02
N GLU A 116 -21.75 8.80 -41.61
CA GLU A 116 -21.09 9.97 -42.20
C GLU A 116 -21.81 11.24 -41.76
N ALA A 117 -21.05 12.32 -41.57
CA ALA A 117 -21.57 13.66 -41.33
C ALA A 117 -21.37 14.52 -42.58
N ASN A 118 -22.45 15.12 -43.08
CA ASN A 118 -22.44 15.96 -44.27
C ASN A 118 -22.68 17.42 -43.85
N ILE A 119 -21.63 18.24 -43.91
CA ILE A 119 -21.69 19.65 -43.54
C ILE A 119 -22.40 20.45 -44.65
N ALA A 120 -23.31 21.34 -44.29
CA ALA A 120 -23.96 22.23 -45.24
C ALA A 120 -22.97 23.30 -45.74
N LEU A 121 -22.83 23.42 -47.06
CA LEU A 121 -21.95 24.38 -47.72
C LEU A 121 -22.75 25.36 -48.57
N ASP A 122 -22.22 26.58 -48.73
CA ASP A 122 -22.72 27.55 -49.70
C ASP A 122 -22.28 27.21 -51.14
N ASP A 123 -22.79 27.95 -52.13
CA ASP A 123 -22.46 27.77 -53.56
C ASP A 123 -20.96 27.94 -53.89
N LYS A 124 -20.16 28.44 -52.94
CA LYS A 124 -18.71 28.65 -53.07
C LYS A 124 -17.89 27.62 -52.29
N GLY A 125 -18.55 26.66 -51.62
CA GLY A 125 -17.91 25.61 -50.83
C GLY A 125 -17.53 26.01 -49.40
N ASN A 126 -17.99 27.16 -48.90
CA ASN A 126 -17.77 27.56 -47.50
C ASN A 126 -18.82 26.95 -46.58
N ILE A 127 -18.47 26.70 -45.31
CA ILE A 127 -19.39 26.23 -44.28
C ILE A 127 -20.55 27.24 -44.12
N LEU A 128 -21.78 26.79 -44.39
CA LEU A 128 -22.98 27.63 -44.37
C LEU A 128 -23.28 28.17 -42.96
N LYS A 129 -23.20 27.30 -41.96
CA LYS A 129 -23.36 27.64 -40.55
C LYS A 129 -22.46 26.78 -39.67
N ASN A 130 -21.50 27.41 -39.02
CA ASN A 130 -20.57 26.78 -38.09
C ASN A 130 -21.06 26.92 -36.64
N GLY A 131 -20.62 26.02 -35.77
CA GLY A 131 -21.22 25.84 -34.47
C GLY A 131 -20.91 24.49 -33.84
N SER A 132 -21.59 24.18 -32.75
CA SER A 132 -21.57 22.85 -32.11
C SER A 132 -22.61 21.91 -32.71
N GLY A 133 -22.45 20.61 -32.49
CA GLY A 133 -23.41 19.59 -32.91
C GLY A 133 -22.99 18.19 -32.47
N SER A 134 -23.72 17.19 -32.97
CA SER A 134 -23.41 15.77 -32.74
C SER A 134 -23.05 15.10 -34.07
N LEU A 135 -22.02 14.25 -34.03
CA LEU A 135 -21.61 13.38 -35.14
C LEU A 135 -22.31 12.03 -35.10
N LEU A 136 -22.84 11.65 -33.93
CA LEU A 136 -23.38 10.34 -33.67
C LEU A 136 -24.27 10.37 -32.42
N GLU A 137 -25.44 9.74 -32.48
CA GLU A 137 -26.37 9.64 -31.35
C GLU A 137 -26.90 8.21 -31.19
N TYR A 138 -26.09 7.36 -30.56
CA TYR A 138 -26.48 6.04 -30.04
C TYR A 138 -26.45 6.06 -28.52
N VAL A 139 -26.98 4.99 -27.89
CA VAL A 139 -26.72 4.67 -26.49
C VAL A 139 -25.82 3.44 -26.36
N PRO A 140 -25.09 3.26 -25.25
CA PRO A 140 -24.19 2.12 -25.06
C PRO A 140 -24.84 0.75 -25.32
N ALA A 141 -26.12 0.60 -24.99
CA ALA A 141 -26.88 -0.64 -25.22
C ALA A 141 -27.05 -1.03 -26.70
N GLN A 142 -26.79 -0.10 -27.63
CA GLN A 142 -26.86 -0.32 -29.08
C GLN A 142 -25.49 -0.60 -29.70
N ILE A 143 -24.44 -0.68 -28.90
CA ILE A 143 -23.11 -1.07 -29.35
C ILE A 143 -23.03 -2.60 -29.37
N LYS A 144 -22.41 -3.14 -30.41
CA LYS A 144 -22.08 -4.56 -30.54
C LYS A 144 -20.59 -4.80 -30.28
N GLN A 145 -19.74 -3.98 -30.88
CA GLN A 145 -18.29 -4.09 -30.79
C GLN A 145 -17.60 -2.75 -30.99
N ILE A 146 -16.52 -2.51 -30.26
CA ILE A 146 -15.63 -1.36 -30.41
C ILE A 146 -14.24 -1.92 -30.65
N ASP A 147 -13.64 -1.59 -31.81
CA ASP A 147 -12.27 -1.93 -32.14
C ASP A 147 -11.44 -0.64 -32.13
N VAL A 148 -10.36 -0.60 -31.35
CA VAL A 148 -9.47 0.56 -31.25
C VAL A 148 -8.06 0.18 -31.62
N GLU A 149 -7.40 1.04 -32.38
CA GLU A 149 -5.97 1.01 -32.66
C GLU A 149 -5.34 2.36 -32.26
N ASN A 150 -4.27 2.32 -31.48
CA ASN A 150 -3.51 3.50 -31.06
C ASN A 150 -2.03 3.14 -30.85
N LYS A 151 -1.22 4.08 -30.36
CA LYS A 151 0.22 3.88 -30.14
C LYS A 151 0.56 2.76 -29.15
N ASP A 152 -0.36 2.41 -28.26
CA ASP A 152 -0.18 1.39 -27.22
C ASP A 152 -0.69 0.01 -27.66
N GLY A 153 -1.17 -0.10 -28.91
CA GLY A 153 -1.59 -1.33 -29.56
C GLY A 153 -3.05 -1.28 -30.01
N SER A 154 -3.66 -2.46 -30.10
CA SER A 154 -5.06 -2.61 -30.49
C SER A 154 -5.83 -3.43 -29.47
N PHE A 155 -7.11 -3.11 -29.29
CA PHE A 155 -8.01 -3.87 -28.43
C PHE A 155 -9.44 -3.84 -28.96
N SER A 156 -10.22 -4.85 -28.55
CA SER A 156 -11.63 -4.97 -28.93
C SER A 156 -12.50 -5.19 -27.69
N VAL A 157 -13.58 -4.44 -27.58
CA VAL A 157 -14.60 -4.59 -26.54
C VAL A 157 -15.91 -5.00 -27.19
N THR A 158 -16.49 -6.12 -26.75
CA THR A 158 -17.85 -6.52 -27.16
C THR A 158 -18.85 -6.10 -26.11
N ALA A 159 -20.04 -5.71 -26.53
CA ALA A 159 -21.15 -5.34 -25.66
C ALA A 159 -22.37 -6.23 -25.94
N GLU A 160 -23.01 -6.68 -24.87
CA GLU A 160 -24.25 -7.45 -24.92
C GLU A 160 -25.22 -6.87 -23.90
N THR A 161 -26.45 -6.55 -24.31
CA THR A 161 -27.48 -6.04 -23.40
C THR A 161 -28.62 -7.05 -23.30
N PRO A 162 -28.63 -7.90 -22.26
CA PRO A 162 -29.74 -8.81 -22.02
C PRO A 162 -31.03 -8.03 -21.75
N SER A 163 -32.17 -8.63 -22.09
CA SER A 163 -33.48 -7.98 -21.96
C SER A 163 -33.78 -7.60 -20.51
N GLY A 164 -33.81 -6.29 -20.22
CA GLY A 164 -34.15 -5.76 -18.90
C GLY A 164 -32.98 -5.73 -17.91
N GLU A 165 -31.76 -5.99 -18.37
CA GLU A 165 -30.54 -5.99 -17.57
C GLU A 165 -29.56 -4.91 -18.05
N ALA A 166 -28.50 -4.69 -17.28
CA ALA A 166 -27.42 -3.79 -17.66
C ALA A 166 -26.59 -4.38 -18.82
N THR A 167 -25.99 -3.50 -19.63
CA THR A 167 -25.04 -3.91 -20.67
C THR A 167 -23.82 -4.57 -20.02
N VAL A 168 -23.44 -5.73 -20.54
CA VAL A 168 -22.25 -6.47 -20.13
C VAL A 168 -21.18 -6.29 -21.20
N TYR A 169 -20.00 -5.83 -20.79
CA TYR A 169 -18.85 -5.68 -21.67
C TYR A 169 -17.83 -6.79 -21.45
N LYS A 170 -17.12 -7.16 -22.52
CA LYS A 170 -16.00 -8.11 -22.47
C LYS A 170 -14.83 -7.57 -23.29
N LEU A 171 -13.63 -7.62 -22.71
CA LEU A 171 -12.38 -7.35 -23.42
C LEU A 171 -11.92 -8.62 -24.14
N VAL A 172 -11.94 -8.59 -25.48
CA VAL A 172 -11.68 -9.77 -26.31
C VAL A 172 -10.23 -10.25 -26.13
N GLY A 173 -10.05 -11.53 -25.84
CA GLY A 173 -8.75 -12.17 -25.61
C GLY A 173 -8.22 -12.04 -24.17
N PHE A 174 -8.94 -11.33 -23.30
CA PHE A 174 -8.58 -11.09 -21.90
C PHE A 174 -9.70 -11.48 -20.94
N GLU A 175 -10.61 -12.36 -21.35
CA GLU A 175 -11.83 -12.73 -20.60
C GLU A 175 -11.54 -13.41 -19.26
N LYS A 176 -10.31 -13.94 -19.06
CA LYS A 176 -9.88 -14.51 -17.77
C LYS A 176 -9.56 -13.46 -16.71
N TYR A 177 -9.40 -12.20 -17.10
CA TYR A 177 -9.05 -11.12 -16.19
C TYR A 177 -10.29 -10.37 -15.70
N PRO A 178 -10.40 -10.09 -14.40
CA PRO A 178 -11.38 -9.15 -13.90
C PRO A 178 -11.15 -7.78 -14.54
N MET A 179 -12.23 -7.19 -15.04
CA MET A 179 -12.17 -5.88 -15.68
C MET A 179 -12.20 -4.76 -14.62
N GLN A 180 -11.48 -3.67 -14.87
CA GLN A 180 -11.54 -2.47 -14.04
C GLN A 180 -12.91 -1.80 -14.18
N GLU A 181 -13.53 -1.49 -13.04
CA GLU A 181 -14.85 -0.86 -12.99
C GLU A 181 -14.85 0.50 -13.72
N GLY A 182 -15.91 0.76 -14.49
CA GLY A 182 -16.14 2.01 -15.22
C GLY A 182 -15.38 2.16 -16.54
N VAL A 183 -14.26 1.47 -16.75
CA VAL A 183 -13.42 1.68 -17.94
C VAL A 183 -14.12 1.26 -19.24
N ALA A 184 -14.87 0.15 -19.21
CA ALA A 184 -15.67 -0.27 -20.37
C ALA A 184 -16.89 0.61 -20.60
N ASP A 185 -17.49 1.14 -19.54
CA ASP A 185 -18.59 2.09 -19.63
C ASP A 185 -18.14 3.41 -20.27
N ASP A 186 -16.95 3.90 -19.92
CA ASP A 186 -16.37 5.12 -20.50
C ASP A 186 -16.18 4.99 -22.00
N ILE A 187 -15.55 3.90 -22.46
CA ILE A 187 -15.34 3.72 -23.90
C ILE A 187 -16.67 3.49 -24.64
N ALA A 188 -17.62 2.79 -24.04
CA ALA A 188 -18.94 2.60 -24.63
C ALA A 188 -19.71 3.93 -24.74
N LYS A 189 -19.61 4.79 -23.71
CA LYS A 189 -20.19 6.13 -23.72
C LYS A 189 -19.62 6.97 -24.86
N HIS A 190 -18.29 7.08 -24.96
CA HIS A 190 -17.62 7.84 -26.02
C HIS A 190 -17.84 7.23 -27.41
N SER A 191 -18.04 5.91 -27.51
CA SER A 191 -18.36 5.24 -28.77
C SER A 191 -19.82 5.38 -29.19
N SER A 192 -20.72 5.73 -28.26
CA SER A 192 -22.15 5.86 -28.53
C SER A 192 -22.54 7.27 -28.98
N ALA A 193 -21.85 8.31 -28.48
CA ALA A 193 -22.12 9.68 -28.86
C ALA A 193 -20.83 10.49 -28.92
N ILE A 194 -20.67 11.26 -30.01
CA ILE A 194 -19.57 12.21 -30.17
C ILE A 194 -20.15 13.58 -30.47
N GLU A 195 -20.00 14.49 -29.52
CA GLU A 195 -20.35 15.90 -29.69
C GLU A 195 -19.11 16.70 -30.09
N PHE A 196 -19.29 17.65 -31.01
CA PHE A 196 -18.24 18.59 -31.38
C PHE A 196 -18.68 20.00 -31.05
N THR A 197 -17.70 20.84 -30.71
CA THR A 197 -17.90 22.24 -30.34
C THR A 197 -17.81 23.15 -31.55
N ARG A 198 -17.08 22.73 -32.60
CA ARG A 198 -16.84 23.53 -33.80
C ARG A 198 -16.41 22.67 -35.00
N ILE A 199 -16.83 23.07 -36.20
CA ILE A 199 -16.23 22.58 -37.45
C ILE A 199 -14.97 23.40 -37.73
N ILE A 200 -13.84 22.74 -37.88
CA ILE A 200 -12.54 23.40 -38.10
C ILE A 200 -12.32 23.63 -39.59
N GLU A 201 -12.43 22.57 -40.39
CA GLU A 201 -12.13 22.64 -41.82
C GLU A 201 -12.87 21.52 -42.57
N THR A 202 -13.27 21.79 -43.81
CA THR A 202 -13.85 20.79 -44.71
C THR A 202 -12.85 20.40 -45.79
N ASN A 203 -12.85 19.12 -46.18
CA ASN A 203 -11.87 18.56 -47.13
C ASN A 203 -10.41 18.93 -46.79
N ALA A 204 -10.06 18.83 -45.51
CA ALA A 204 -8.82 19.33 -44.96
C ALA A 204 -7.60 18.52 -45.41
N ASN A 205 -6.41 19.12 -45.26
CA ASN A 205 -5.16 18.39 -45.21
C ASN A 205 -5.01 17.74 -43.82
N LEU A 206 -5.30 16.45 -43.71
CA LEU A 206 -5.36 15.74 -42.43
C LEU A 206 -4.03 15.74 -41.65
N ALA A 207 -2.89 15.89 -42.33
CA ALA A 207 -1.58 15.99 -41.70
C ALA A 207 -1.48 17.18 -40.74
N ASP A 208 -2.09 18.32 -41.08
CA ASP A 208 -2.02 19.56 -40.30
C ASP A 208 -2.69 19.42 -38.92
N PHE A 209 -3.53 18.40 -38.77
CA PHE A 209 -4.29 18.10 -37.56
C PHE A 209 -3.87 16.78 -36.90
N GLY A 210 -2.82 16.11 -37.42
CA GLY A 210 -2.39 14.80 -36.94
C GLY A 210 -3.42 13.69 -37.21
N LEU A 211 -4.24 13.83 -38.26
CA LEU A 211 -5.29 12.86 -38.63
C LEU A 211 -4.89 11.95 -39.80
N GLU A 212 -3.75 12.23 -40.45
CA GLU A 212 -3.13 11.29 -41.40
C GLU A 212 -2.50 10.09 -40.67
N GLU A 213 -1.84 10.36 -39.54
CA GLU A 213 -1.38 9.36 -38.56
C GLU A 213 -2.07 9.63 -37.21
N PRO A 214 -3.34 9.22 -37.05
CA PRO A 214 -4.12 9.54 -35.86
C PRO A 214 -3.54 8.89 -34.61
N ARG A 215 -3.65 9.58 -33.47
CA ARG A 215 -3.30 9.04 -32.14
C ARG A 215 -4.12 7.82 -31.78
N ALA A 216 -5.37 7.77 -32.24
CA ALA A 216 -6.24 6.61 -32.16
C ALA A 216 -7.23 6.56 -33.32
N THR A 217 -7.58 5.35 -33.75
CA THR A 217 -8.71 5.07 -34.63
C THR A 217 -9.64 4.10 -33.93
N ALA A 218 -10.88 4.51 -33.70
CA ALA A 218 -11.93 3.66 -33.15
C ALA A 218 -12.96 3.33 -34.23
N LYS A 219 -13.20 2.05 -34.45
CA LYS A 219 -14.28 1.53 -35.29
C LYS A 219 -15.34 0.94 -34.38
N VAL A 220 -16.54 1.51 -34.44
CA VAL A 220 -17.68 1.06 -33.63
C VAL A 220 -18.66 0.34 -34.55
N THR A 221 -19.10 -0.85 -34.16
CA THR A 221 -20.17 -1.61 -34.82
C THR A 221 -21.39 -1.62 -33.91
N TYR A 222 -22.55 -1.29 -34.46
CA TYR A 222 -23.81 -1.21 -33.71
C TYR A 222 -24.69 -2.43 -33.91
N THR A 223 -25.75 -2.54 -33.11
CA THR A 223 -26.72 -3.65 -33.17
C THR A 223 -27.60 -3.66 -34.42
N ASP A 224 -27.66 -2.54 -35.15
CA ASP A 224 -28.34 -2.42 -36.45
C ASP A 224 -27.42 -2.78 -37.65
N ASP A 225 -26.25 -3.36 -37.35
CA ASP A 225 -25.18 -3.73 -38.29
C ASP A 225 -24.56 -2.54 -39.07
N THR A 226 -24.85 -1.29 -38.67
CA THR A 226 -24.10 -0.12 -39.12
C THR A 226 -22.83 0.09 -38.29
N SER A 227 -21.96 1.00 -38.74
CA SER A 227 -20.68 1.27 -38.10
C SER A 227 -20.26 2.73 -38.19
N SER A 228 -19.40 3.18 -37.29
CA SER A 228 -18.72 4.48 -37.35
C SER A 228 -17.21 4.31 -37.27
N ILE A 229 -16.47 5.28 -37.80
CA ILE A 229 -15.02 5.41 -37.61
C ILE A 229 -14.74 6.79 -37.02
N ILE A 230 -14.02 6.81 -35.90
CA ILE A 230 -13.59 8.03 -35.21
C ILE A 230 -12.07 8.04 -35.22
N ARG A 231 -11.47 9.05 -35.84
CA ARG A 231 -10.01 9.27 -35.83
C ARG A 231 -9.69 10.43 -34.93
N VAL A 232 -8.83 10.19 -33.94
CA VAL A 232 -8.41 11.17 -32.93
C VAL A 232 -7.04 11.72 -33.33
N GLY A 233 -6.98 13.02 -33.63
CA GLY A 233 -5.78 13.73 -34.03
C GLY A 233 -5.11 14.47 -32.87
N ASN A 234 -4.36 15.51 -33.22
CA ASN A 234 -3.64 16.34 -32.26
C ASN A 234 -4.59 17.14 -31.35
N GLU A 235 -4.10 17.51 -30.18
CA GLU A 235 -4.74 18.52 -29.33
C GLU A 235 -4.63 19.90 -29.98
N ALA A 236 -5.72 20.65 -29.94
CA ALA A 236 -5.77 22.02 -30.39
C ALA A 236 -5.05 22.95 -29.40
N ALA A 237 -4.51 24.05 -29.90
CA ALA A 237 -3.77 25.00 -29.07
C ALA A 237 -4.65 25.59 -27.96
N GLY A 238 -4.04 25.85 -26.79
CA GLY A 238 -4.70 26.51 -25.66
C GLY A 238 -5.81 25.67 -25.02
N GLU A 239 -5.67 24.34 -25.01
CA GLU A 239 -6.63 23.40 -24.39
C GLU A 239 -8.05 23.49 -24.99
N ALA A 240 -8.17 23.95 -26.25
CA ALA A 240 -9.47 24.15 -26.89
C ALA A 240 -10.21 22.84 -27.21
N GLY A 241 -9.52 21.70 -27.18
CA GLY A 241 -10.06 20.38 -27.47
C GLY A 241 -9.12 19.54 -28.32
N THR A 242 -9.66 18.52 -28.98
CA THR A 242 -8.93 17.57 -29.83
C THR A 242 -9.54 17.56 -31.22
N TYR A 243 -8.69 17.53 -32.25
CA TYR A 243 -9.15 17.39 -33.63
C TYR A 243 -9.63 15.96 -33.89
N VAL A 244 -10.81 15.84 -34.52
CA VAL A 244 -11.43 14.55 -34.85
C VAL A 244 -11.89 14.54 -36.30
N ALA A 245 -11.67 13.43 -36.99
CA ALA A 245 -12.34 13.11 -38.26
C ALA A 245 -13.32 11.94 -38.04
N PHE A 246 -14.47 12.00 -38.72
CA PHE A 246 -15.56 11.06 -38.55
C PHE A 246 -15.97 10.42 -39.87
N GLY A 247 -16.24 9.11 -39.84
CA GLY A 247 -16.59 8.33 -41.02
C GLY A 247 -15.43 8.21 -42.01
N THR A 248 -15.70 8.47 -43.28
CA THR A 248 -14.70 8.47 -44.36
C THR A 248 -14.37 9.86 -44.90
N SER A 249 -14.99 10.91 -44.35
CA SER A 249 -14.75 12.29 -44.76
C SER A 249 -13.36 12.79 -44.32
N LYS A 250 -12.92 13.88 -44.95
CA LYS A 250 -11.72 14.65 -44.56
C LYS A 250 -12.08 15.90 -43.76
N ASP A 251 -13.29 15.95 -43.23
CA ASP A 251 -13.74 17.09 -42.45
C ASP A 251 -13.22 16.96 -41.02
N VAL A 252 -12.80 18.09 -40.46
CA VAL A 252 -12.15 18.16 -39.15
C VAL A 252 -13.06 18.88 -38.18
N TYR A 253 -13.32 18.24 -37.05
CA TYR A 253 -14.14 18.73 -35.96
C TYR A 253 -13.28 18.96 -34.72
N LEU A 254 -13.65 19.94 -33.89
CA LEU A 254 -13.08 20.15 -32.57
C LEU A 254 -13.99 19.51 -31.53
N VAL A 255 -13.49 18.49 -30.85
CA VAL A 255 -14.20 17.72 -29.82
C VAL A 255 -13.56 17.97 -28.47
N ASN A 256 -14.33 17.90 -27.38
CA ASN A 256 -13.73 17.98 -26.05
C ASN A 256 -12.80 16.78 -25.83
N SER A 257 -11.58 17.01 -25.37
CA SER A 257 -10.57 15.96 -25.20
C SER A 257 -11.04 14.83 -24.28
N THR A 258 -11.88 15.13 -23.28
CA THR A 258 -12.45 14.11 -22.38
C THR A 258 -13.36 13.12 -23.10
N ASP A 259 -14.03 13.55 -24.18
CA ASP A 259 -15.03 12.75 -24.89
C ASP A 259 -14.39 11.75 -25.87
N VAL A 260 -13.07 11.82 -26.05
CA VAL A 260 -12.29 10.92 -26.92
C VAL A 260 -11.13 10.24 -26.18
N GLN A 261 -10.93 10.51 -24.89
CA GLN A 261 -9.78 10.03 -24.13
C GLN A 261 -9.72 8.50 -24.03
N SER A 262 -10.88 7.83 -23.97
CA SER A 262 -10.95 6.37 -23.84
C SER A 262 -10.44 5.63 -25.08
N PHE A 263 -10.39 6.30 -26.24
CA PHE A 263 -9.76 5.73 -27.44
C PHE A 263 -8.23 5.69 -27.35
N LEU A 264 -7.66 6.41 -26.38
CA LEU A 264 -6.22 6.37 -26.07
C LEU A 264 -5.88 5.34 -24.98
N TYR A 265 -6.87 4.59 -24.47
CA TYR A 265 -6.62 3.51 -23.52
C TYR A 265 -5.80 2.39 -24.15
N SER A 266 -5.05 1.68 -23.33
CA SER A 266 -4.43 0.40 -23.68
C SER A 266 -5.23 -0.74 -23.06
N VAL A 267 -4.93 -1.98 -23.45
CA VAL A 267 -5.44 -3.20 -22.78
C VAL A 267 -5.27 -3.11 -21.25
N ASN A 268 -4.15 -2.58 -20.78
CA ASN A 268 -3.84 -2.53 -19.36
C ASN A 268 -4.86 -1.69 -18.56
N ASN A 269 -5.44 -0.65 -19.16
CA ASN A 269 -6.44 0.20 -18.49
C ASN A 269 -7.71 -0.59 -18.13
N PHE A 270 -8.04 -1.63 -18.90
CA PHE A 270 -9.22 -2.45 -18.68
C PHE A 270 -9.01 -3.52 -17.61
N ILE A 271 -7.77 -3.82 -17.19
CA ILE A 271 -7.52 -4.88 -16.20
C ILE A 271 -7.64 -4.31 -14.79
N SER A 272 -8.35 -5.04 -13.91
CA SER A 272 -8.58 -4.63 -12.52
C SER A 272 -7.28 -4.30 -11.79
N LEU A 273 -7.31 -3.19 -11.05
CA LEU A 273 -6.20 -2.72 -10.22
C LEU A 273 -6.05 -3.47 -8.88
N ASN A 274 -6.96 -4.40 -8.55
CA ASN A 274 -6.83 -5.23 -7.36
C ASN A 274 -5.64 -6.19 -7.52
N ILE A 275 -4.55 -5.96 -6.78
CA ILE A 275 -3.36 -6.84 -6.77
C ILE A 275 -3.69 -8.12 -6.01
N THR A 276 -4.24 -7.98 -4.80
CA THR A 276 -4.69 -9.10 -3.95
C THR A 276 -6.12 -8.85 -3.51
N ASP A 277 -6.86 -9.92 -3.28
CA ASP A 277 -8.26 -9.79 -2.88
C ASP A 277 -8.37 -9.33 -1.43
N LYS A 278 -9.47 -8.64 -1.13
CA LYS A 278 -9.79 -8.26 0.25
C LYS A 278 -10.21 -9.50 1.02
N MET A 279 -9.97 -9.47 2.32
CA MET A 279 -10.46 -10.50 3.23
C MET A 279 -11.99 -10.41 3.37
N GLU A 280 -12.69 -11.54 3.22
CA GLU A 280 -14.15 -11.61 3.41
C GLU A 280 -14.53 -12.07 4.83
N ASP A 281 -13.75 -12.98 5.42
CA ASP A 281 -13.94 -13.49 6.80
C ASP A 281 -12.74 -13.11 7.67
N SER A 282 -13.01 -12.43 8.80
CA SER A 282 -12.01 -12.06 9.80
C SER A 282 -11.22 -13.24 10.39
N ASN A 283 -11.75 -14.47 10.33
CA ASN A 283 -11.02 -15.66 10.76
C ASN A 283 -9.81 -15.97 9.88
N ASN A 284 -9.73 -15.39 8.68
CA ASN A 284 -8.64 -15.57 7.73
C ASN A 284 -7.70 -14.35 7.68
N ALA A 285 -7.79 -13.48 8.70
CA ALA A 285 -7.04 -12.23 8.75
C ALA A 285 -5.54 -12.42 8.89
N GLU A 286 -5.15 -13.41 9.67
CA GLU A 286 -3.76 -13.64 10.02
C GLU A 286 -3.17 -14.74 9.12
N PHE A 287 -1.97 -14.50 8.60
CA PHE A 287 -1.23 -15.56 7.95
C PHE A 287 -0.80 -16.59 9.00
N SER A 288 -0.80 -17.87 8.61
CA SER A 288 -0.20 -18.97 9.37
C SER A 288 1.33 -19.01 9.23
N LYS A 289 1.86 -18.45 8.13
CA LYS A 289 3.29 -18.25 7.87
C LYS A 289 3.47 -17.15 6.83
N ALA A 290 4.47 -16.30 7.00
CA ALA A 290 4.97 -15.41 5.96
C ALA A 290 6.49 -15.59 5.81
N THR A 291 6.96 -15.69 4.57
CA THR A 291 8.39 -15.73 4.23
C THR A 291 8.71 -14.53 3.37
N ILE A 292 9.67 -13.71 3.81
CA ILE A 292 10.11 -12.50 3.11
C ILE A 292 11.56 -12.73 2.65
N SER A 293 11.81 -12.43 1.38
CA SER A 293 13.10 -12.67 0.73
C SER A 293 13.31 -11.66 -0.41
N GLY A 294 14.32 -11.88 -1.25
CA GLY A 294 14.66 -11.01 -2.38
C GLY A 294 16.06 -10.42 -2.24
N SER A 295 16.56 -9.77 -3.30
CA SER A 295 17.96 -9.32 -3.34
C SER A 295 18.33 -8.23 -2.34
N ARG A 296 17.35 -7.61 -1.67
CA ARG A 296 17.58 -6.65 -0.59
C ARG A 296 17.95 -7.31 0.73
N PHE A 297 17.54 -8.56 0.93
CA PHE A 297 17.72 -9.26 2.21
C PHE A 297 18.91 -10.20 2.12
N ASP A 298 19.81 -10.13 3.09
CA ASP A 298 20.95 -11.05 3.20
C ASP A 298 20.47 -12.48 3.52
N ASP A 299 19.48 -12.59 4.41
CA ASP A 299 18.82 -13.83 4.81
C ASP A 299 17.30 -13.71 4.65
N GLU A 300 16.61 -14.85 4.46
CA GLU A 300 15.16 -14.86 4.50
C GLU A 300 14.63 -14.57 5.92
N ILE A 301 13.50 -13.87 5.97
CA ILE A 301 12.77 -13.60 7.21
C ILE A 301 11.53 -14.47 7.22
N VAL A 302 11.33 -15.23 8.30
CA VAL A 302 10.16 -16.11 8.46
C VAL A 302 9.37 -15.73 9.69
N LEU A 303 8.12 -15.31 9.49
CA LEU A 303 7.16 -14.98 10.54
C LEU A 303 6.11 -16.08 10.68
N VAL A 304 5.81 -16.45 11.93
CA VAL A 304 4.73 -17.39 12.29
C VAL A 304 3.93 -16.84 13.47
N PRO A 305 2.61 -17.12 13.58
CA PRO A 305 1.84 -16.77 14.76
C PRO A 305 2.46 -17.36 16.03
N ASN A 306 2.57 -16.54 17.06
CA ASN A 306 2.99 -16.97 18.37
C ASN A 306 1.81 -17.64 19.09
N LYS A 307 2.01 -18.88 19.56
CA LYS A 307 1.04 -19.61 20.39
C LYS A 307 1.45 -19.70 21.85
N ASP A 308 2.60 -19.12 22.19
CA ASP A 308 3.16 -19.14 23.53
C ASP A 308 2.59 -17.98 24.35
N GLU A 309 1.83 -18.33 25.40
CA GLU A 309 1.19 -17.37 26.29
C GLU A 309 2.18 -16.62 27.19
N ALA A 310 3.42 -17.13 27.34
CA ALA A 310 4.47 -16.50 28.15
C ALA A 310 4.95 -15.18 27.55
N ILE A 311 4.81 -15.00 26.23
CA ILE A 311 5.19 -13.80 25.51
C ILE A 311 3.96 -13.10 24.94
N THR A 312 3.95 -11.77 24.90
CA THR A 312 2.81 -10.97 24.39
C THR A 312 2.85 -10.73 22.88
N ALA A 313 4.00 -10.89 22.23
CA ALA A 313 4.14 -10.73 20.80
C ALA A 313 3.20 -11.69 20.06
N ALA A 314 2.46 -11.16 19.08
CA ALA A 314 1.52 -11.95 18.26
C ALA A 314 2.24 -12.87 17.27
N TYR A 315 3.48 -12.55 16.90
CA TYR A 315 4.28 -13.30 15.93
C TYR A 315 5.68 -13.59 16.47
N LEU A 316 6.26 -14.69 16.01
CA LEU A 316 7.68 -15.02 16.17
C LEU A 316 8.37 -14.85 14.83
N MET A 317 9.54 -14.22 14.85
CA MET A 317 10.54 -14.37 13.79
C MET A 317 11.30 -15.67 14.07
N THR A 318 11.32 -16.59 13.10
CA THR A 318 11.96 -17.92 13.23
C THR A 318 13.21 -18.04 12.38
N ALA A 319 13.38 -17.14 11.42
CA ALA A 319 14.60 -16.93 10.64
C ALA A 319 14.74 -15.43 10.35
N PRO A 320 15.97 -14.89 10.30
CA PRO A 320 17.24 -15.59 10.56
C PRO A 320 17.54 -15.78 12.05
N ILE A 321 16.83 -15.08 12.94
CA ILE A 321 17.00 -15.14 14.40
C ILE A 321 15.66 -15.56 15.01
N GLU A 322 15.67 -16.62 15.83
CA GLU A 322 14.46 -17.06 16.53
C GLU A 322 14.20 -16.15 17.73
N MET A 323 13.16 -15.32 17.64
CA MET A 323 12.77 -14.38 18.70
C MET A 323 11.34 -13.86 18.52
N PRO A 324 10.72 -13.29 19.57
CA PRO A 324 9.47 -12.54 19.44
C PRO A 324 9.63 -11.40 18.44
N ALA A 325 8.68 -11.23 17.51
CA ALA A 325 8.72 -10.15 16.54
C ALA A 325 8.15 -8.84 17.14
N ASN A 326 8.66 -7.71 16.67
CA ASN A 326 8.08 -6.40 16.95
C ASN A 326 6.60 -6.37 16.55
N ALA A 327 5.73 -6.05 17.50
CA ALA A 327 4.28 -6.14 17.31
C ALA A 327 3.75 -5.17 16.25
N ILE A 328 4.34 -3.98 16.13
CA ILE A 328 3.92 -2.96 15.16
C ILE A 328 4.33 -3.41 13.75
N GLU A 329 5.61 -3.75 13.57
CA GLU A 329 6.13 -4.15 12.26
C GLU A 329 5.50 -5.45 11.75
N ALA A 330 5.39 -6.47 12.61
CA ALA A 330 4.76 -7.74 12.25
C ALA A 330 3.24 -7.56 11.98
N GLY A 331 2.58 -6.68 12.74
CA GLY A 331 1.18 -6.32 12.51
C GLY A 331 0.94 -5.62 11.18
N ASP A 332 1.85 -4.69 10.79
CA ASP A 332 1.81 -4.01 9.49
C ASP A 332 1.93 -5.02 8.33
N ILE A 333 2.87 -5.97 8.45
CA ILE A 333 3.02 -7.05 7.47
C ILE A 333 1.77 -7.91 7.41
N ALA A 334 1.22 -8.35 8.55
CA ALA A 334 0.04 -9.20 8.59
C ALA A 334 -1.21 -8.54 7.99
N GLY A 335 -1.39 -7.24 8.25
CA GLY A 335 -2.58 -6.49 7.83
C GLY A 335 -2.56 -6.04 6.37
N ASN A 336 -1.39 -5.72 5.81
CA ASN A 336 -1.28 -4.96 4.56
C ASN A 336 -0.85 -5.78 3.32
N ILE A 337 -0.89 -7.12 3.40
CA ILE A 337 -0.70 -7.99 2.21
C ILE A 337 -2.01 -8.19 1.45
N ARG A 338 -3.16 -8.16 2.12
CA ARG A 338 -4.49 -8.35 1.51
C ARG A 338 -5.12 -7.02 1.11
N GLY A 339 -5.96 -7.06 0.08
CA GLY A 339 -6.65 -5.87 -0.41
C GLY A 339 -5.74 -4.81 -1.06
N LEU A 340 -4.50 -5.15 -1.42
CA LEU A 340 -3.61 -4.27 -2.16
C LEU A 340 -4.23 -3.80 -3.47
N TYR A 341 -4.13 -2.50 -3.72
CA TYR A 341 -4.70 -1.81 -4.88
C TYR A 341 -3.61 -0.99 -5.59
N ALA A 342 -3.49 -1.19 -6.90
CA ALA A 342 -2.47 -0.55 -7.72
C ALA A 342 -2.87 0.85 -8.19
N GLU A 343 -1.89 1.64 -8.63
CA GLU A 343 -2.14 2.87 -9.40
C GLU A 343 -2.43 2.55 -10.86
N SER A 344 -1.72 1.57 -11.44
CA SER A 344 -1.96 1.09 -12.81
C SER A 344 -1.52 -0.35 -13.02
N VAL A 345 -2.05 -0.99 -14.05
CA VAL A 345 -1.46 -2.20 -14.65
C VAL A 345 -0.43 -1.75 -15.69
N VAL A 346 0.76 -2.35 -15.67
CA VAL A 346 1.83 -2.03 -16.63
C VAL A 346 2.09 -3.16 -17.61
N CYS A 347 1.76 -4.41 -17.26
CA CYS A 347 1.92 -5.54 -18.16
C CYS A 347 0.99 -6.70 -17.79
N VAL A 348 0.31 -7.25 -18.79
CA VAL A 348 -0.57 -8.42 -18.67
C VAL A 348 0.08 -9.58 -19.42
N ASN A 349 0.14 -10.76 -18.81
CA ASN A 349 0.90 -11.91 -19.33
C ASN A 349 2.35 -11.57 -19.70
N PRO A 350 3.16 -11.04 -18.76
CA PRO A 350 4.55 -10.70 -19.04
C PRO A 350 5.36 -11.94 -19.50
N SER A 351 6.21 -11.74 -20.50
CA SER A 351 7.28 -12.69 -20.83
C SER A 351 8.41 -12.64 -19.79
N ASP A 352 9.32 -13.63 -19.80
CA ASP A 352 10.51 -13.63 -18.94
C ASP A 352 11.39 -12.39 -19.14
N ASP A 353 11.50 -11.90 -20.39
CA ASP A 353 12.21 -10.67 -20.71
C ASP A 353 11.52 -9.45 -20.09
N GLN A 354 10.18 -9.42 -20.10
CA GLN A 354 9.41 -8.35 -19.46
C GLN A 354 9.51 -8.41 -17.93
N LEU A 355 9.40 -9.61 -17.34
CA LEU A 355 9.64 -9.79 -15.90
C LEU A 355 11.03 -9.27 -15.50
N SER A 356 12.04 -9.54 -16.33
CA SER A 356 13.41 -9.03 -16.14
C SER A 356 13.50 -7.52 -16.30
N SER A 357 12.89 -6.93 -17.33
CA SER A 357 12.93 -5.48 -17.57
C SER A 357 12.20 -4.67 -16.49
N TYR A 358 11.16 -5.25 -15.90
CA TYR A 358 10.43 -4.66 -14.78
C TYR A 358 11.08 -4.96 -13.42
N GLY A 359 12.20 -5.69 -13.36
CA GLY A 359 12.93 -5.97 -12.13
C GLY A 359 12.23 -6.94 -11.17
N VAL A 360 11.23 -7.69 -11.65
CA VAL A 360 10.44 -8.66 -10.87
C VAL A 360 10.83 -10.12 -11.18
N GLY A 361 11.63 -10.35 -12.23
CA GLY A 361 12.22 -11.66 -12.53
C GLY A 361 13.29 -12.08 -11.51
N LYS A 362 14.04 -11.11 -10.97
CA LYS A 362 14.89 -11.25 -9.78
C LYS A 362 14.45 -10.19 -8.78
N PRO A 363 13.46 -10.48 -7.93
CA PRO A 363 12.81 -9.46 -7.13
C PRO A 363 13.76 -8.84 -6.11
N TYR A 364 13.62 -7.53 -5.92
CA TYR A 364 14.26 -6.78 -4.84
C TYR A 364 13.72 -7.24 -3.49
N ALA A 365 12.40 -7.43 -3.41
CA ALA A 365 11.72 -8.01 -2.27
C ALA A 365 10.60 -8.96 -2.76
N GLN A 366 10.40 -10.07 -2.06
CA GLN A 366 9.35 -11.05 -2.32
C GLN A 366 8.70 -11.42 -1.00
N ILE A 367 7.40 -11.71 -1.04
CA ILE A 367 6.69 -12.32 0.08
C ILE A 367 5.89 -13.53 -0.40
N ASP A 368 5.96 -14.60 0.38
CA ASP A 368 5.12 -15.78 0.28
C ASP A 368 4.37 -15.95 1.62
N ALA A 369 3.07 -15.70 1.60
CA ALA A 369 2.20 -15.74 2.77
C ALA A 369 1.12 -16.81 2.64
N THR A 370 1.00 -17.67 3.66
CA THR A 370 -0.01 -18.73 3.72
C THR A 370 -1.07 -18.34 4.73
N TYR A 371 -2.30 -18.11 4.26
CA TYR A 371 -3.48 -17.89 5.08
C TYR A 371 -4.34 -19.16 5.18
N PRO A 372 -5.34 -19.23 6.08
CA PRO A 372 -6.20 -20.41 6.21
C PRO A 372 -6.99 -20.78 4.93
N ASP A 373 -7.28 -19.79 4.07
CA ASP A 373 -8.11 -19.92 2.87
C ASP A 373 -7.36 -19.73 1.54
N THR A 374 -6.15 -19.17 1.56
CA THR A 374 -5.37 -18.91 0.34
C THR A 374 -3.88 -18.80 0.63
N GLU A 375 -3.08 -18.97 -0.42
CA GLU A 375 -1.68 -18.54 -0.45
C GLU A 375 -1.58 -17.27 -1.29
N ILE A 376 -0.63 -16.40 -0.96
CA ILE A 376 -0.33 -15.16 -1.70
C ILE A 376 1.18 -15.12 -1.91
N SER A 377 1.61 -15.06 -3.18
CA SER A 377 3.01 -14.83 -3.57
C SER A 377 3.11 -13.53 -4.37
N LEU A 378 3.97 -12.61 -3.94
CA LEU A 378 4.17 -11.32 -4.60
C LEU A 378 5.65 -11.01 -4.76
N ARG A 379 6.01 -10.54 -5.96
CA ARG A 379 7.38 -10.11 -6.29
C ARG A 379 7.43 -8.61 -6.53
N CYS A 380 8.34 -7.92 -5.86
CA CYS A 380 8.50 -6.47 -5.89
C CYS A 380 9.85 -6.10 -6.53
N SER A 381 9.83 -5.10 -7.42
CA SER A 381 11.06 -4.49 -7.97
C SER A 381 11.75 -3.59 -6.95
N ALA A 382 12.98 -3.17 -7.26
CA ALA A 382 13.60 -2.06 -6.53
C ALA A 382 12.80 -0.76 -6.78
N PRO A 383 12.76 0.17 -5.82
CA PRO A 383 12.12 1.46 -6.02
C PRO A 383 12.84 2.30 -7.07
N LYS A 384 12.06 3.06 -7.82
CA LYS A 384 12.55 4.10 -8.74
C LYS A 384 12.68 5.45 -8.02
N ASP A 385 13.24 6.45 -8.71
CA ASP A 385 13.54 7.78 -8.15
C ASP A 385 12.32 8.50 -7.54
N ASP A 386 11.11 8.19 -8.01
CA ASP A 386 9.83 8.74 -7.56
C ASP A 386 9.14 7.91 -6.46
N GLY A 387 9.77 6.82 -6.01
CA GLY A 387 9.19 5.91 -5.01
C GLY A 387 8.25 4.85 -5.58
N ILE A 388 8.07 4.78 -6.90
CA ILE A 388 7.27 3.75 -7.56
C ILE A 388 8.02 2.41 -7.57
N VAL A 389 7.28 1.33 -7.29
CA VAL A 389 7.72 -0.06 -7.46
C VAL A 389 6.76 -0.81 -8.38
N TYR A 390 7.25 -1.91 -8.96
CA TYR A 390 6.44 -2.86 -9.69
C TYR A 390 6.17 -4.11 -8.87
N ILE A 391 4.90 -4.52 -8.79
CA ILE A 391 4.46 -5.75 -8.15
C ILE A 391 4.00 -6.74 -9.21
N TYR A 392 4.61 -7.91 -9.26
CA TYR A 392 4.11 -9.04 -10.03
C TYR A 392 3.34 -9.99 -9.12
N ASN A 393 2.07 -10.25 -9.48
CA ASN A 393 1.27 -11.31 -8.91
C ASN A 393 1.28 -12.51 -9.88
N PRO A 394 1.95 -13.63 -9.55
CA PRO A 394 2.02 -14.82 -10.40
C PRO A 394 0.66 -15.48 -10.65
N ASP A 395 -0.26 -15.47 -9.69
CA ASP A 395 -1.58 -16.10 -9.80
C ASP A 395 -2.45 -15.36 -10.81
N LYS A 396 -2.34 -14.03 -10.84
CA LYS A 396 -3.00 -13.18 -11.84
C LYS A 396 -2.20 -13.12 -13.14
N ASN A 397 -0.89 -13.38 -13.10
CA ASN A 397 0.04 -13.16 -14.20
C ASN A 397 0.00 -11.71 -14.74
N VAL A 398 0.08 -10.74 -13.83
CA VAL A 398 0.00 -9.30 -14.10
C VAL A 398 1.07 -8.56 -13.30
N ILE A 399 1.67 -7.55 -13.93
CA ILE A 399 2.57 -6.58 -13.29
C ILE A 399 1.80 -5.27 -13.10
N TYR A 400 1.84 -4.77 -11.87
CA TYR A 400 1.19 -3.56 -11.39
C TYR A 400 2.24 -2.51 -11.02
N SER A 401 1.87 -1.22 -11.06
CA SER A 401 2.62 -0.14 -10.43
C SER A 401 1.93 0.34 -9.16
N ILE A 402 2.72 0.64 -8.13
CA ILE A 402 2.24 1.11 -6.82
C ILE A 402 3.36 1.89 -6.12
N GLN A 403 3.00 2.77 -5.19
CA GLN A 403 3.96 3.42 -4.30
C GLN A 403 4.58 2.43 -3.32
N LEU A 404 5.90 2.51 -3.12
CA LEU A 404 6.63 1.71 -2.12
C LEU A 404 6.00 1.82 -0.72
N ALA A 405 5.41 2.98 -0.39
CA ALA A 405 4.76 3.20 0.90
C ALA A 405 3.69 2.16 1.25
N ALA A 406 3.02 1.58 0.25
CA ALA A 406 1.99 0.55 0.42
C ALA A 406 2.54 -0.89 0.47
N VAL A 407 3.85 -1.08 0.32
CA VAL A 407 4.48 -2.41 0.17
C VAL A 407 5.31 -2.73 1.42
N CYS A 408 4.63 -3.13 2.50
CA CYS A 408 5.22 -3.32 3.83
C CYS A 408 6.44 -4.26 3.83
N TRP A 409 6.35 -5.43 3.19
CA TRP A 409 7.44 -6.41 3.13
C TRP A 409 8.67 -5.91 2.35
N ALA A 410 8.52 -4.92 1.46
CA ALA A 410 9.67 -4.35 0.76
C ALA A 410 10.44 -3.34 1.62
N LYS A 411 9.79 -2.79 2.65
CA LYS A 411 10.35 -1.80 3.59
C LYS A 411 10.89 -2.44 4.86
N THR A 412 10.37 -3.59 5.27
CA THR A 412 10.76 -4.27 6.51
C THR A 412 12.23 -4.69 6.53
N SER A 413 12.74 -5.09 7.69
CA SER A 413 14.09 -5.61 7.88
C SER A 413 14.14 -6.45 9.15
N VAL A 414 15.21 -7.22 9.32
CA VAL A 414 15.45 -7.97 10.56
C VAL A 414 15.50 -7.00 11.75
N GLU A 415 16.13 -5.84 11.58
CA GLU A 415 16.28 -4.81 12.61
C GLU A 415 14.94 -4.19 13.03
N LEU A 416 14.03 -3.94 12.08
CA LEU A 416 12.69 -3.42 12.37
C LEU A 416 11.79 -4.46 13.05
N LEU A 417 12.01 -5.74 12.73
CA LEU A 417 11.28 -6.86 13.35
C LEU A 417 11.84 -7.26 14.71
N MET A 418 13.04 -6.80 15.09
CA MET A 418 13.54 -7.03 16.43
C MET A 418 12.66 -6.31 17.46
N PRO A 419 12.31 -6.98 18.57
CA PRO A 419 11.59 -6.36 19.66
C PRO A 419 12.50 -5.34 20.34
N GLU A 420 11.91 -4.22 20.75
CA GLU A 420 12.61 -3.18 21.50
C GLU A 420 13.18 -3.71 22.81
N ASN A 421 12.40 -4.57 23.48
CA ASN A 421 12.72 -5.22 24.75
C ASN A 421 12.78 -6.75 24.60
N PRO A 422 13.98 -7.34 24.42
CA PRO A 422 14.11 -8.77 24.11
C PRO A 422 13.80 -9.71 25.28
N MET A 423 13.78 -9.21 26.53
CA MET A 423 13.52 -10.01 27.74
C MET A 423 12.13 -9.72 28.35
N ASN A 424 11.12 -9.42 27.53
CA ASN A 424 9.78 -9.05 27.98
C ASN A 424 8.82 -10.27 28.07
N ALA A 425 9.16 -11.24 28.91
CA ALA A 425 8.33 -12.42 29.16
C ALA A 425 7.48 -12.25 30.42
N LYS A 426 6.20 -12.62 30.39
CA LYS A 426 5.28 -12.46 31.52
C LYS A 426 5.76 -13.24 32.75
N LEU A 427 6.00 -12.52 33.84
CA LEU A 427 6.48 -13.06 35.11
C LEU A 427 5.75 -14.31 35.59
N ARG A 428 4.42 -14.38 35.40
CA ARG A 428 3.59 -15.51 35.84
C ARG A 428 4.03 -16.88 35.27
N TYR A 429 4.66 -16.89 34.10
CA TYR A 429 5.13 -18.10 33.42
C TYR A 429 6.62 -18.39 33.66
N ILE A 430 7.35 -17.51 34.37
CA ILE A 430 8.75 -17.71 34.69
C ILE A 430 8.85 -18.65 35.91
N ASP A 431 9.64 -19.71 35.78
CA ASP A 431 10.01 -20.64 36.86
C ASP A 431 11.27 -20.15 37.58
N LYS A 432 12.29 -19.72 36.82
CA LYS A 432 13.57 -19.29 37.38
C LYS A 432 14.18 -18.14 36.63
N ILE A 433 14.88 -17.28 37.38
CA ILE A 433 15.76 -16.25 36.85
C ILE A 433 17.18 -16.56 37.31
N ALA A 434 18.04 -16.97 36.38
CA ALA A 434 19.47 -17.12 36.63
C ALA A 434 20.21 -15.86 36.19
N PHE A 435 21.04 -15.30 37.05
CA PHE A 435 21.78 -14.06 36.80
C PHE A 435 23.26 -14.25 37.13
N SER A 436 24.14 -13.80 36.24
CA SER A 436 25.59 -13.88 36.41
C SER A 436 26.26 -12.60 35.89
N ALA A 437 27.02 -11.92 36.75
CA ALA A 437 27.87 -10.77 36.41
C ALA A 437 29.08 -10.71 37.37
N GLY A 438 30.29 -10.95 36.87
CA GLY A 438 31.50 -10.96 37.71
C GLY A 438 31.42 -12.00 38.85
N SER A 439 31.48 -11.55 40.11
CA SER A 439 31.31 -12.40 41.30
C SER A 439 29.87 -12.63 41.73
N THR A 440 28.92 -11.91 41.12
CA THR A 440 27.50 -11.99 41.45
C THR A 440 26.87 -13.06 40.57
N ASP A 441 26.59 -14.21 41.16
CA ASP A 441 26.01 -15.37 40.49
C ASP A 441 24.93 -15.99 41.38
N PHE A 442 23.69 -15.98 40.91
CA PHE A 442 22.55 -16.52 41.66
C PHE A 442 21.43 -17.01 40.76
N THR A 443 20.54 -17.81 41.35
CA THR A 443 19.27 -18.21 40.75
C THR A 443 18.15 -17.86 41.71
N LEU A 444 17.11 -17.23 41.18
CA LEU A 444 15.85 -16.99 41.87
C LEU A 444 14.86 -18.08 41.48
N ASP A 445 14.25 -18.72 42.48
CA ASP A 445 13.10 -19.59 42.28
C ASP A 445 11.83 -18.73 42.34
N ILE A 446 11.05 -18.73 41.25
CA ILE A 446 9.83 -17.94 41.12
C ILE A 446 8.64 -18.84 41.42
N LYS A 447 7.74 -18.36 42.28
CA LYS A 447 6.48 -19.04 42.59
C LYS A 447 5.32 -18.11 42.28
N THR A 448 4.46 -18.55 41.37
CA THR A 448 3.22 -17.85 41.01
C THR A 448 2.02 -18.57 41.61
N THR A 449 1.10 -17.80 42.19
CA THR A 449 -0.21 -18.26 42.67
C THR A 449 -1.28 -17.50 41.90
N VAL A 450 -2.27 -18.24 41.40
CA VAL A 450 -3.43 -17.71 40.68
C VAL A 450 -4.67 -17.97 41.52
N GLU A 451 -5.38 -16.91 41.88
CA GLU A 451 -6.64 -16.97 42.62
C GLU A 451 -7.78 -16.48 41.72
N GLU A 452 -8.68 -17.39 41.36
CA GLU A 452 -9.92 -17.05 40.66
C GLU A 452 -10.97 -16.59 41.67
N ASN A 453 -11.52 -15.40 41.44
CA ASN A 453 -12.59 -14.81 42.22
C ASN A 453 -13.76 -14.45 41.29
N THR A 454 -14.96 -14.31 41.83
CA THR A 454 -16.10 -13.78 41.08
C THR A 454 -16.52 -12.48 41.73
N ASP A 455 -16.57 -11.40 40.97
CA ASP A 455 -17.05 -10.12 41.49
C ASP A 455 -18.54 -10.18 41.83
N ASP A 456 -19.02 -9.18 42.56
CA ASP A 456 -20.43 -9.08 42.96
C ASP A 456 -21.41 -8.98 41.77
N SER A 457 -20.89 -8.77 40.55
CA SER A 457 -21.65 -8.74 39.30
C SER A 457 -21.62 -10.07 38.54
N GLY A 458 -20.98 -11.11 39.08
CA GLY A 458 -20.87 -12.43 38.47
C GLY A 458 -19.76 -12.56 37.43
N ASN A 459 -18.84 -11.58 37.33
CA ASN A 459 -17.69 -11.67 36.44
C ASN A 459 -16.55 -12.42 37.12
N GLU A 460 -16.00 -13.43 36.46
CA GLU A 460 -14.76 -14.09 36.87
C GLU A 460 -13.58 -13.09 36.76
N GLN A 461 -12.78 -13.03 37.83
CA GLN A 461 -11.56 -12.25 37.97
C GLN A 461 -10.44 -13.20 38.35
N GLU A 462 -9.23 -12.94 37.83
CA GLU A 462 -8.05 -13.72 38.14
C GLU A 462 -7.03 -12.80 38.83
N ASN A 463 -6.69 -13.10 40.09
CA ASN A 463 -5.64 -12.41 40.82
C ASN A 463 -4.36 -13.26 40.76
N THR A 464 -3.33 -12.73 40.10
CA THR A 464 -2.03 -13.40 40.01
C THR A 464 -1.03 -12.74 40.96
N THR A 465 -0.36 -13.54 41.80
CA THR A 465 0.73 -13.09 42.67
C THR A 465 1.98 -13.91 42.41
N SER A 466 3.10 -13.24 42.13
CA SER A 466 4.40 -13.89 41.94
C SER A 466 5.38 -13.47 43.04
N THR A 467 6.09 -14.45 43.58
CA THR A 467 7.11 -14.27 44.64
C THR A 467 8.42 -14.89 44.18
N ALA A 468 9.54 -14.38 44.71
CA ALA A 468 10.87 -14.88 44.39
C ALA A 468 11.61 -15.32 45.67
N ALA A 469 12.34 -16.42 45.59
CA ALA A 469 13.20 -16.90 46.65
C ALA A 469 14.65 -17.03 46.18
N TYR A 470 15.59 -16.63 47.04
CA TYR A 470 17.02 -16.86 46.86
C TYR A 470 17.53 -17.76 47.99
N ASN A 471 18.20 -18.87 47.65
CA ASN A 471 18.67 -19.88 48.61
C ASN A 471 17.56 -20.35 49.57
N GLY A 472 16.33 -20.49 49.06
CA GLY A 472 15.15 -20.92 49.84
C GLY A 472 14.56 -19.85 50.77
N LYS A 473 15.07 -18.61 50.75
CA LYS A 473 14.51 -17.48 51.50
C LYS A 473 13.77 -16.53 50.56
N GLU A 474 12.52 -16.22 50.89
CA GLU A 474 11.70 -15.26 50.15
C GLU A 474 12.32 -13.86 50.19
N LEU A 475 12.33 -13.19 49.04
CA LEU A 475 12.80 -11.83 48.84
C LEU A 475 11.68 -10.81 49.11
N ASN A 476 12.04 -9.54 49.29
CA ASN A 476 11.04 -8.47 49.29
C ASN A 476 10.36 -8.40 47.91
N ALA A 477 9.03 -8.44 47.89
CA ALA A 477 8.26 -8.52 46.65
C ALA A 477 8.37 -7.25 45.78
N ASP A 478 8.38 -6.08 46.41
CA ASP A 478 8.50 -4.80 45.69
C ASP A 478 9.88 -4.68 45.03
N ASP A 479 10.95 -4.96 45.80
CA ASP A 479 12.33 -4.94 45.31
C ASP A 479 12.57 -5.96 44.18
N PHE A 480 12.01 -7.17 44.34
CA PHE A 480 12.06 -8.19 43.29
C PHE A 480 11.32 -7.74 42.02
N ASN A 481 10.11 -7.19 42.17
CA ASN A 481 9.34 -6.72 41.03
C ASN A 481 10.09 -5.61 40.27
N VAL A 482 10.66 -4.64 40.98
CA VAL A 482 11.50 -3.59 40.36
C VAL A 482 12.69 -4.21 39.62
N PHE A 483 13.39 -5.18 40.22
CA PHE A 483 14.50 -5.87 39.54
C PHE A 483 14.06 -6.59 38.26
N TYR A 484 12.96 -7.35 38.31
CA TYR A 484 12.40 -8.01 37.13
C TYR A 484 11.99 -7.00 36.05
N GLN A 485 11.35 -5.90 36.41
CA GLN A 485 10.99 -4.83 35.46
C GLN A 485 12.22 -4.22 34.81
N ASN A 486 13.30 -4.00 35.57
CA ASN A 486 14.57 -3.51 35.00
C ASN A 486 15.19 -4.52 34.00
N ILE A 487 15.00 -5.84 34.17
CA ILE A 487 15.42 -6.82 33.16
C ILE A 487 14.51 -6.73 31.92
N ALA A 488 13.20 -6.66 32.12
CA ALA A 488 12.23 -6.59 31.03
C ALA A 488 12.38 -5.29 30.21
N MET A 489 12.83 -4.19 30.83
CA MET A 489 13.04 -2.89 30.19
C MET A 489 14.42 -2.72 29.54
N ILE A 490 15.28 -3.75 29.53
CA ILE A 490 16.50 -3.71 28.74
C ILE A 490 16.14 -3.41 27.28
N LYS A 491 16.61 -2.26 26.77
CA LYS A 491 16.26 -1.73 25.45
C LYS A 491 17.41 -1.88 24.46
N ASN A 492 17.11 -2.39 23.26
CA ASN A 492 18.04 -2.37 22.16
C ASN A 492 18.27 -0.92 21.68
N SER A 493 19.52 -0.48 21.68
CA SER A 493 19.96 0.88 21.37
C SER A 493 20.58 1.04 19.97
N GLY A 494 20.38 0.04 19.10
CA GLY A 494 20.84 0.02 17.71
C GLY A 494 21.83 -1.10 17.41
N ALA A 495 22.26 -1.18 16.15
CA ALA A 495 23.14 -2.21 15.63
C ALA A 495 24.49 -2.27 16.38
N ALA A 496 25.06 -3.47 16.47
CA ALA A 496 26.40 -3.69 16.99
C ALA A 496 27.42 -3.77 15.85
N GLU A 497 28.57 -3.10 16.01
CA GLU A 497 29.66 -3.11 15.02
C GLU A 497 30.81 -4.07 15.38
N SER A 498 30.84 -4.58 16.62
CA SER A 498 31.94 -5.39 17.16
C SER A 498 31.46 -6.65 17.87
N ASP A 499 32.21 -7.75 17.71
CA ASP A 499 32.02 -9.01 18.44
C ASP A 499 32.98 -9.10 19.65
N ASP A 500 33.08 -8.06 20.47
CA ASP A 500 33.80 -8.20 21.75
C ASP A 500 33.17 -9.36 22.55
N LYS A 501 34.01 -10.23 23.10
CA LYS A 501 33.62 -11.50 23.72
C LYS A 501 33.78 -11.50 25.23
N ASP A 502 34.24 -10.40 25.83
CA ASP A 502 34.35 -10.29 27.28
C ASP A 502 32.94 -10.20 27.88
N LYS A 503 32.47 -11.32 28.42
CA LYS A 503 31.14 -11.43 29.02
C LYS A 503 31.04 -10.53 30.25
N VAL A 504 30.05 -9.62 30.23
CA VAL A 504 29.76 -8.67 31.31
C VAL A 504 28.62 -9.20 32.20
N MET A 505 27.53 -9.65 31.58
CA MET A 505 26.33 -10.09 32.27
C MET A 505 25.65 -11.21 31.48
N THR A 506 25.03 -12.15 32.17
CA THR A 506 24.07 -13.10 31.59
C THR A 506 22.84 -13.14 32.48
N VAL A 507 21.67 -13.08 31.85
CA VAL A 507 20.39 -13.35 32.50
C VAL A 507 19.64 -14.40 31.68
N THR A 508 19.10 -15.39 32.37
CA THR A 508 18.34 -16.48 31.75
C THR A 508 17.00 -16.64 32.46
N PHE A 509 15.91 -16.62 31.68
CA PHE A 509 14.58 -17.00 32.12
C PHE A 509 14.32 -18.45 31.76
N SER A 510 13.99 -19.27 32.76
CA SER A 510 13.42 -20.60 32.56
C SER A 510 11.93 -20.54 32.86
N TYR A 511 11.14 -21.31 32.14
CA TYR A 511 9.68 -21.21 32.17
C TYR A 511 9.04 -22.41 32.88
N THR A 512 7.83 -22.19 33.42
CA THR A 512 6.98 -23.26 33.96
C THR A 512 6.31 -24.09 32.86
N THR A 513 6.39 -23.63 31.62
CA THR A 513 5.90 -24.28 30.40
C THR A 513 7.01 -25.09 29.71
N ASP A 514 6.72 -25.69 28.55
CA ASP A 514 7.69 -26.36 27.68
C ASP A 514 8.52 -25.41 26.81
N ARG A 515 8.32 -24.10 26.94
CA ARG A 515 9.10 -23.07 26.25
C ARG A 515 10.60 -23.20 26.59
N SER A 516 11.44 -23.05 25.58
CA SER A 516 12.89 -23.00 25.77
C SER A 516 13.31 -21.77 26.60
N ALA A 517 14.42 -21.89 27.32
CA ALA A 517 14.92 -20.80 28.15
C ALA A 517 15.40 -19.63 27.29
N ASP A 518 15.04 -18.40 27.69
CA ASP A 518 15.50 -17.18 27.03
C ASP A 518 16.72 -16.64 27.76
N THR A 519 17.82 -16.46 27.02
CA THR A 519 19.10 -15.99 27.57
C THR A 519 19.55 -14.72 26.87
N LEU A 520 19.69 -13.65 27.64
CA LEU A 520 20.38 -12.45 27.21
C LEU A 520 21.81 -12.47 27.77
N THR A 521 22.78 -12.38 26.88
CA THR A 521 24.19 -12.20 27.23
C THR A 521 24.65 -10.82 26.79
N VAL A 522 25.26 -10.08 27.70
CA VAL A 522 25.87 -8.79 27.45
C VAL A 522 27.38 -8.96 27.45
N TYR A 523 28.03 -8.44 26.42
CA TYR A 523 29.48 -8.44 26.25
C TYR A 523 30.05 -7.03 26.34
N GLY A 524 31.38 -6.94 26.41
CA GLY A 524 32.12 -5.72 26.20
C GLY A 524 31.71 -4.99 24.92
N GLY A 525 32.05 -3.71 24.84
CA GLY A 525 31.66 -2.88 23.72
C GLY A 525 32.28 -1.50 23.81
N ASP A 526 32.13 -0.72 22.74
CA ASP A 526 32.77 0.57 22.59
C ASP A 526 32.00 1.73 23.22
N GLY A 527 32.74 2.77 23.61
CA GLY A 527 32.17 4.01 24.14
C GLY A 527 31.23 3.77 25.33
N SER A 528 30.00 4.27 25.23
CA SER A 528 28.94 4.17 26.24
C SER A 528 28.02 2.96 26.07
N LYS A 529 28.32 2.03 25.15
CA LYS A 529 27.45 0.90 24.83
C LYS A 529 28.13 -0.46 25.04
N TYR A 530 27.39 -1.42 25.55
CA TYR A 530 27.72 -2.85 25.50
C TYR A 530 27.05 -3.51 24.29
N VAL A 531 27.53 -4.69 23.92
CA VAL A 531 26.91 -5.54 22.88
C VAL A 531 25.99 -6.56 23.54
N MET A 532 24.82 -6.82 22.95
CA MET A 532 23.86 -7.80 23.43
C MET A 532 23.67 -8.94 22.45
N ALA A 533 23.60 -10.16 22.98
CA ALA A 533 23.17 -11.34 22.25
C ALA A 533 21.99 -12.01 22.95
N TYR A 534 20.97 -12.37 22.17
CA TYR A 534 19.82 -13.14 22.61
C TYR A 534 19.94 -14.57 22.07
N ASN A 535 19.88 -15.56 22.97
CA ASN A 535 20.05 -16.98 22.66
C ASN A 535 21.31 -17.26 21.80
N GLY A 536 22.39 -16.51 22.08
CA GLY A 536 23.69 -16.64 21.42
C GLY A 536 23.84 -15.89 20.09
N LYS A 537 22.79 -15.20 19.60
CA LYS A 537 22.86 -14.36 18.39
C LYS A 537 22.92 -12.89 18.77
N THR A 538 23.86 -12.14 18.20
CA THR A 538 23.98 -10.69 18.41
C THR A 538 22.72 -9.98 17.90
N ILE A 539 22.09 -9.19 18.75
CA ILE A 539 20.84 -8.47 18.43
C ILE A 539 21.00 -6.95 18.50
N GLY A 540 22.14 -6.44 18.95
CA GLY A 540 22.43 -5.01 18.96
C GLY A 540 23.20 -4.58 20.19
N THR A 541 22.88 -3.39 20.69
CA THR A 541 23.66 -2.72 21.74
C THR A 541 22.77 -2.23 22.88
N VAL A 542 23.36 -1.99 24.04
CA VAL A 542 22.67 -1.46 25.24
C VAL A 542 23.54 -0.49 26.00
N SER A 543 22.93 0.47 26.70
CA SER A 543 23.64 1.43 27.55
C SER A 543 24.47 0.75 28.65
N LYS A 544 25.76 1.09 28.74
CA LYS A 544 26.64 0.64 29.83
C LYS A 544 26.12 1.09 31.19
N THR A 545 25.62 2.33 31.28
CA THR A 545 25.06 2.88 32.51
C THR A 545 23.88 2.04 32.98
N TYR A 546 22.98 1.69 32.06
CA TYR A 546 21.79 0.89 32.39
C TYR A 546 22.18 -0.50 32.91
N ILE A 547 23.05 -1.21 32.19
CA ILE A 547 23.50 -2.55 32.59
C ILE A 547 24.27 -2.52 33.91
N ASN A 548 25.14 -1.53 34.12
CA ASN A 548 25.88 -1.43 35.38
C ASN A 548 24.94 -1.16 36.57
N SER A 549 23.93 -0.31 36.40
CA SER A 549 22.92 -0.08 37.44
C SER A 549 22.04 -1.32 37.67
N LEU A 550 21.75 -2.10 36.62
CA LEU A 550 21.03 -3.38 36.75
C LEU A 550 21.84 -4.40 37.56
N ILE A 551 23.16 -4.49 37.32
CA ILE A 551 24.07 -5.34 38.10
C ILE A 551 24.09 -4.91 39.58
N GLU A 552 24.18 -3.61 39.87
CA GLU A 552 24.08 -3.09 41.25
C GLU A 552 22.72 -3.42 41.88
N GLY A 553 21.63 -3.33 41.12
CA GLY A 553 20.30 -3.75 41.54
C GLY A 553 20.24 -5.23 41.91
N ALA A 554 20.89 -6.09 41.13
CA ALA A 554 20.98 -7.53 41.39
C ALA A 554 21.71 -7.82 42.72
N GLU A 555 22.81 -7.12 42.97
CA GLU A 555 23.59 -7.22 44.22
C GLU A 555 22.78 -6.75 45.44
N ASN A 556 22.06 -5.64 45.30
CA ASN A 556 21.20 -5.11 46.35
C ASN A 556 20.06 -6.06 46.68
N LEU A 557 19.42 -6.66 45.66
CA LEU A 557 18.33 -7.62 45.84
C LEU A 557 18.74 -8.80 46.73
N ILE A 558 19.84 -9.48 46.39
CA ILE A 558 20.31 -10.65 47.16
C ILE A 558 20.87 -10.27 48.54
N ALA A 559 21.31 -9.03 48.72
CA ALA A 559 21.72 -8.48 50.01
C ALA A 559 20.53 -8.02 50.88
N GLY A 560 19.30 -8.07 50.37
CA GLY A 560 18.10 -7.59 51.06
C GLY A 560 18.06 -6.06 51.23
N LYS A 561 18.65 -5.32 50.29
CA LYS A 561 18.59 -3.86 50.20
C LYS A 561 17.59 -3.44 49.12
N ALA A 562 17.13 -2.20 49.22
CA ALA A 562 16.21 -1.62 48.26
C ALA A 562 16.79 -1.64 46.83
N VAL A 563 15.96 -2.00 45.84
CA VAL A 563 16.30 -1.95 44.42
C VAL A 563 15.69 -0.71 43.78
N ALA A 564 16.49 0.05 43.03
CA ALA A 564 16.02 1.24 42.32
C ALA A 564 15.50 0.89 40.92
N GLY A 565 14.42 1.55 40.47
CA GLY A 565 13.98 1.52 39.08
C GLY A 565 14.93 2.32 38.19
N LEU A 566 15.10 1.89 36.93
CA LEU A 566 16.08 2.43 35.98
C LEU A 566 15.48 3.17 34.80
#